data_AF-A0A661S7P5-F1
#
_entry.id   AF-A0A661S7P5-F1
#
_cell.length_a   1.000
_cell.length_b   1.000
_cell.length_c   1.000
_cell.angle_alpha   90.00
_cell.angle_beta   90.00
_cell.angle_gamma   90.00
#
_symmetry.space_group_name_H-M   'P 1'
#
loop_
_entity.id
_entity.type
_entity.pdbx_description
1 polymer ?
#
loop_
_entity_poly.entity_id
_entity_poly.type
_entity_poly.pdbx_seq_one_letter_code
_entity_poly.pdbx_strand_id
1 'polypeptide(L)'
;FNFHFADHENQTVFEIVANAFAQRGYVFIYIVAMIIVAIHVSHGLWSAFQTIGASHPKYTPLIEGVGIAFSVIIGIGFGFIPIFIFTI
;
A
#
# COMPACT_ATOMS: atom_id res chain seq x y z
N PHE A 1 22.88 18.36 4.64
CA PHE A 1 22.48 17.07 5.27
C PHE A 1 22.13 16.11 4.14
N ASN A 2 22.81 14.96 4.06
CA ASN A 2 22.57 13.95 3.02
C ASN A 2 22.30 12.62 3.75
N PHE A 3 21.09 12.45 4.27
CA PHE A 3 20.67 11.27 5.03
C PHE A 3 19.92 10.32 4.11
N HIS A 4 20.37 9.07 4.05
CA HIS A 4 19.72 7.99 3.32
C HIS A 4 19.60 6.76 4.23
N PHE A 5 18.48 6.05 4.12
CA PHE A 5 18.23 4.84 4.91
C PHE A 5 19.06 3.64 4.45
N ALA A 6 19.54 3.66 3.21
CA ALA A 6 20.44 2.68 2.63
C ALA A 6 21.55 3.39 1.85
N ASP A 7 22.72 2.77 1.81
CA ASP A 7 23.86 3.30 1.06
C ASP A 7 23.65 3.02 -0.44
N HIS A 8 23.59 4.08 -1.24
CA HIS A 8 23.30 4.01 -2.69
C HIS A 8 24.54 4.39 -3.52
N GLU A 9 25.72 4.55 -2.90
CA GLU A 9 26.92 5.03 -3.61
C GLU A 9 27.27 4.19 -4.85
N ASN A 10 26.95 2.89 -4.82
CA ASN A 10 27.26 1.95 -5.91
C ASN A 10 26.02 1.26 -6.51
N GLN A 11 24.80 1.65 -6.11
CA GLN A 11 23.56 1.02 -6.60
C GLN A 11 22.44 2.04 -6.75
N THR A 12 21.65 1.89 -7.81
CA THR A 12 20.44 2.65 -8.03
C THR A 12 19.32 2.19 -7.09
N VAL A 13 18.33 3.07 -6.85
CA VAL A 13 17.12 2.70 -6.08
C VAL A 13 16.41 1.49 -6.69
N PHE A 14 16.41 1.38 -8.02
CA PHE A 14 15.85 0.23 -8.71
C PHE A 14 16.58 -1.06 -8.34
N GLU A 15 17.91 -1.08 -8.36
CA GLU A 15 18.70 -2.27 -8.01
C GLU A 15 18.47 -2.71 -6.56
N ILE A 16 18.34 -1.77 -5.63
CA ILE A 16 18.06 -2.08 -4.22
C ILE A 16 16.69 -2.76 -4.08
N VAL A 17 15.67 -2.21 -4.73
CA VAL A 17 14.31 -2.78 -4.70
C VAL A 17 14.25 -4.12 -5.42
N ALA A 18 14.91 -4.24 -6.57
CA ALA A 18 14.99 -5.49 -7.34
C ALA A 18 15.68 -6.59 -6.55
N ASN A 19 16.81 -6.29 -5.90
CA ASN A 19 17.53 -7.23 -5.04
C ASN A 19 16.69 -7.67 -3.83
N ALA A 20 15.90 -6.77 -3.24
CA ALA A 20 14.98 -7.12 -2.16
C ALA A 20 13.87 -8.07 -2.66
N PHE A 21 13.21 -7.74 -3.77
CA PHE A 21 12.12 -8.55 -4.30
C PHE A 21 12.56 -9.83 -5.01
N ALA A 22 13.85 -10.00 -5.33
CA ALA A 22 14.40 -11.29 -5.76
C ALA A 22 14.25 -12.38 -4.69
N GLN A 23 14.13 -12.01 -3.40
CA GLN A 23 13.89 -12.97 -2.33
C GLN A 23 12.39 -13.22 -2.15
N ARG A 24 11.97 -14.48 -2.36
CA ARG A 24 10.56 -14.92 -2.23
C ARG A 24 9.92 -14.57 -0.88
N GLY A 25 10.71 -14.56 0.19
CA GLY A 25 10.26 -14.17 1.53
C GLY A 25 9.79 -12.72 1.60
N TYR A 26 10.54 -11.79 1.00
CA TYR A 26 10.16 -10.38 0.96
C TYR A 26 8.91 -10.15 0.10
N VAL A 27 8.78 -10.83 -1.04
CA VAL A 27 7.58 -10.76 -1.88
C VAL A 27 6.34 -11.19 -1.08
N PHE A 28 6.41 -12.34 -0.39
CA PHE A 28 5.30 -12.84 0.41
C PHE A 28 4.92 -11.88 1.55
N ILE A 29 5.90 -11.41 2.33
CA ILE A 29 5.66 -10.46 3.43
C ILE A 29 5.03 -9.17 2.88
N TYR A 30 5.51 -8.66 1.75
CA TYR A 30 4.98 -7.45 1.15
C TYR A 30 3.52 -7.62 0.72
N ILE A 31 3.16 -8.74 0.09
CA ILE A 31 1.78 -9.03 -0.30
C ILE A 31 0.86 -9.08 0.93
N VAL A 32 1.29 -9.76 2.00
CA VAL A 32 0.53 -9.80 3.27
C VAL A 32 0.40 -8.40 3.87
N ALA A 33 1.47 -7.61 3.87
CA ALA A 33 1.43 -6.22 4.33
C ALA A 33 0.44 -5.39 3.52
N MET A 34 0.37 -5.58 2.19
CA MET A 34 -0.58 -4.87 1.34
C MET A 34 -2.05 -5.25 1.61
N ILE A 35 -2.33 -6.49 2.03
CA ILE A 35 -3.67 -6.89 2.49
C ILE A 35 -4.02 -6.13 3.78
N ILE A 36 -3.09 -6.05 4.73
CA ILE A 36 -3.29 -5.30 5.98
C ILE A 36 -3.51 -3.81 5.68
N VAL A 37 -2.74 -3.23 4.76
CA VAL A 37 -2.89 -1.84 4.31
C VAL A 37 -4.25 -1.63 3.64
N ALA A 38 -4.71 -2.54 2.79
CA ALA A 38 -6.03 -2.42 2.18
C ALA A 38 -7.14 -2.39 3.24
N ILE A 39 -7.08 -3.28 4.22
CA ILE A 39 -8.02 -3.28 5.36
C ILE A 39 -7.92 -1.95 6.12
N HIS A 40 -6.70 -1.51 6.49
CA HIS A 40 -6.48 -0.26 7.20
C HIS A 40 -7.02 0.96 6.44
N VAL A 41 -6.78 1.05 5.13
CA VAL A 41 -7.25 2.17 4.29
C VAL A 41 -8.76 2.13 4.12
N SER A 42 -9.37 0.96 3.94
CA SER A 42 -10.83 0.82 3.83
C SER A 42 -11.53 1.39 5.07
N HIS A 43 -11.00 1.09 6.26
CA HIS A 43 -11.55 1.57 7.54
C HIS A 43 -11.15 3.02 7.84
N GLY A 44 -9.90 3.37 7.56
CA GLY A 44 -9.33 4.70 7.78
C GLY A 44 -10.05 5.77 6.98
N LEU A 45 -10.43 5.47 5.73
CA LEU A 45 -11.08 6.46 4.88
C LEU A 45 -12.42 6.90 5.46
N TRP A 46 -13.34 5.97 5.77
CA TRP A 46 -14.64 6.36 6.30
C TRP A 46 -14.55 6.90 7.73
N SER A 47 -13.64 6.38 8.57
CA SER A 47 -13.47 6.87 9.95
C SER A 47 -12.92 8.31 10.00
N ALA A 48 -12.13 8.71 9.01
CA ALA A 48 -11.70 10.11 8.87
C ALA A 48 -12.90 11.06 8.65
N PHE A 49 -13.86 10.67 7.80
CA PHE A 49 -15.08 11.46 7.61
C PHE A 49 -15.91 11.56 8.89
N GLN A 50 -15.97 10.51 9.70
CA GLN A 50 -16.62 10.57 11.01
C GLN A 50 -15.90 11.51 11.98
N THR A 51 -14.56 11.48 12.00
CA THR A 51 -13.73 12.32 12.89
C THR A 51 -13.96 13.81 12.66
N ILE A 52 -14.16 14.21 11.40
CA ILE A 52 -14.42 15.62 11.04
C ILE A 52 -15.92 16.01 11.08
N GLY A 53 -16.80 15.10 11.52
CA GLY A 53 -18.24 15.33 11.61
C GLY A 53 -19.02 15.19 10.30
N ALA A 54 -18.37 14.75 9.22
CA ALA A 54 -19.00 14.46 7.93
C ALA A 54 -19.58 13.04 7.91
N SER A 55 -20.44 12.70 8.87
CA SER A 55 -21.14 11.42 8.94
C SER A 55 -22.64 11.65 8.87
N HIS A 56 -23.32 11.09 7.87
CA HIS A 56 -24.76 11.22 7.70
C HIS A 56 -25.34 9.99 6.97
N PRO A 57 -26.49 9.45 7.42
CA PRO A 57 -27.08 8.22 6.85
C PRO A 57 -27.24 8.22 5.32
N LYS A 58 -27.45 9.40 4.71
CA LYS A 58 -27.60 9.55 3.26
C LYS A 58 -26.32 9.24 2.46
N TYR A 59 -25.14 9.59 2.96
CA TYR A 59 -23.89 9.51 2.19
C TYR A 59 -22.81 8.63 2.85
N THR A 60 -22.95 8.29 4.13
CA THR A 60 -22.02 7.35 4.81
C THR A 60 -21.89 6.01 4.06
N PRO A 61 -22.96 5.37 3.55
CA PRO A 61 -22.83 4.12 2.79
C PRO A 61 -22.02 4.29 1.49
N LEU A 62 -22.12 5.46 0.84
CA LEU A 62 -21.32 5.76 -0.35
C LEU A 62 -19.84 5.92 0.01
N ILE A 63 -19.53 6.63 1.11
CA ILE A 63 -18.16 6.82 1.58
C ILE A 63 -17.51 5.47 1.92
N GLU A 64 -18.23 4.59 2.61
CA GLU A 64 -17.77 3.23 2.92
C GLU A 64 -17.52 2.41 1.66
N GLY A 65 -18.46 2.42 0.70
CA GLY A 65 -18.30 1.72 -0.58
C GLY A 65 -17.11 2.22 -1.40
N VAL A 66 -16.93 3.55 -1.46
CA VAL A 66 -15.76 4.17 -2.12
C VAL A 66 -14.47 3.81 -1.38
N GLY A 67 -14.48 3.79 -0.03
CA GLY A 67 -13.33 3.39 0.76
C GLY A 67 -12.88 1.97 0.49
N ILE A 68 -13.82 1.03 0.39
CA ILE A 68 -13.53 -0.35 0.02
C ILE A 68 -12.96 -0.40 -1.40
N ALA A 69 -13.63 0.19 -2.39
CA ALA A 69 -13.16 0.16 -3.79
C ALA A 69 -11.75 0.76 -3.94
N PHE A 70 -11.52 1.93 -3.33
CA PHE A 70 -10.21 2.58 -3.32
C PHE A 70 -9.14 1.71 -2.68
N SER A 71 -9.44 1.11 -1.51
CA SER A 71 -8.49 0.26 -0.81
C SER A 71 -8.10 -0.99 -1.60
N VAL A 72 -9.03 -1.60 -2.35
CA VAL A 72 -8.76 -2.76 -3.20
C VAL A 72 -7.86 -2.38 -4.36
N ILE A 73 -8.10 -1.24 -5.01
CA ILE A 73 -7.26 -0.74 -6.11
C ILE A 73 -5.83 -0.51 -5.62
N ILE A 74 -5.66 0.14 -4.47
CA ILE A 74 -4.34 0.38 -3.88
C ILE A 74 -3.67 -0.93 -3.43
N GLY A 75 -4.40 -1.80 -2.74
CA GLY A 75 -3.92 -3.09 -2.27
C GLY A 75 -3.42 -3.99 -3.40
N ILE A 76 -4.20 -4.12 -4.47
CA ILE A 76 -3.84 -4.91 -5.66
C ILE A 76 -2.71 -4.22 -6.44
N GLY A 77 -2.84 -2.92 -6.71
CA GLY A 77 -1.87 -2.17 -7.51
C GLY A 77 -0.46 -2.21 -6.92
N PHE A 78 -0.33 -1.84 -5.64
CA PHE A 78 0.97 -1.88 -4.97
C PHE A 78 1.39 -3.31 -4.62
N GLY A 79 0.45 -4.21 -4.29
CA GLY A 79 0.74 -5.63 -4.06
C GLY A 79 1.27 -6.37 -5.30
N PHE A 80 0.95 -5.88 -6.50
CA PHE A 80 1.45 -6.44 -7.76
C PHE A 80 2.91 -6.05 -8.07
N ILE A 81 3.40 -4.93 -7.54
CA ILE A 81 4.77 -4.44 -7.78
C ILE A 81 5.85 -5.49 -7.47
N PRO A 82 5.91 -6.11 -6.27
CA PRO A 82 6.93 -7.12 -5.98
C PRO A 82 6.80 -8.36 -6.85
N ILE A 83 5.59 -8.73 -7.28
CA ILE A 83 5.35 -9.85 -8.18
C ILE A 83 5.95 -9.53 -9.55
N PHE A 84 5.65 -8.36 -10.10
CA PHE A 84 6.19 -7.93 -11.38
C PHE A 84 7.72 -7.87 -11.36
N ILE A 85 8.31 -7.26 -10.32
CA ILE A 85 9.76 -7.16 -10.18
C ILE A 85 10.41 -8.54 -10.01
N PHE A 86 9.77 -9.49 -9.33
CA PHE A 86 10.27 -10.85 -9.20
C PHE A 86 10.29 -11.63 -10.54
N THR A 87 9.49 -11.21 -11.53
CA THR A 87 9.39 -11.90 -12.83
C THR A 87 10.29 -11.35 -13.93
N ILE A 88 10.86 -10.15 -13.76
CA ILE A 88 11.78 -9.52 -14.72
C ILE A 88 13.24 -9.79 -14.35
#